data_AF-A0A439CPS4-F1
#
_entry.id   AF-A0A439CPS4-F1
#
_cell.length_a   1.000
_cell.length_b   1.000
_cell.length_c   1.000
_cell.angle_alpha   90.00
_cell.angle_beta   90.00
_cell.angle_gamma   90.00
#
_symmetry.space_group_name_H-M   'P 1'
#
loop_
_entity.id
_entity.type
_entity.pdbx_description
1 polymer ?
#
loop_
_entity_poly.entity_id
_entity_poly.type
_entity_poly.pdbx_seq_one_letter_code
_entity_poly.pdbx_strand_id
1 'polypeptide(L)'
;MEEVIPQSGVKRASSNLPFRGSDTSKKTSEGWPITFRHLGRNYYEQVLYASNQSARQKWLEFIDNAQQRLRSRADFFNVNILSQNFFSVGNLVNSVTPYDGGRKLIYATDHGIYVSDRKAKESPPRRVIEAQHVTQVDVLEEYGLLLVLSNKSLLSYPLGALDPNEPALAKRPKKIQSNCNFFRIGICLGRHLVCCAKPSALSTTIKVYEPNDSMSKGKKQKGFGKMFNAGQDELKAFKEFYIPTEASSVHFLKSKLCVACARGFEVVSLETLETQSLLDQADTSLDFVARKEGTKPIHIERLNGEFLLNYTDFSFFVNRNGWRARPEWRIDWEGTPVSFALSYPWILAFEPNFIELRNIENGAIHIVPHKNIRMLHSSTHEILFAYEDEAGHDVVAAIDFWKSTRKSEMPAIQ
;
A
#
# COMPACT_ATOMS: atom_id res chain seq x y z
N MET A 1 -23.68 -2.98 34.38
CA MET A 1 -22.31 -2.53 34.67
C MET A 1 -22.05 -1.40 33.67
N GLU A 2 -21.64 -0.24 34.18
CA GLU A 2 -21.93 1.14 33.74
C GLU A 2 -21.91 1.47 32.24
N GLU A 3 -22.93 2.22 31.82
CA GLU A 3 -22.91 3.10 30.65
C GLU A 3 -21.91 4.24 30.85
N VAL A 4 -21.12 4.57 29.83
CA VAL A 4 -20.44 5.86 29.71
C VAL A 4 -20.91 6.52 28.42
N ILE A 5 -22.00 7.28 28.53
CA ILE A 5 -22.38 8.33 27.57
C ILE A 5 -21.81 9.64 28.14
N PRO A 6 -20.97 10.39 27.40
CA PRO A 6 -20.61 11.74 27.83
C PRO A 6 -21.77 12.70 27.58
N GLN A 7 -22.28 13.33 28.65
CA GLN A 7 -23.10 14.54 28.57
C GLN A 7 -22.22 15.80 28.53
N SER A 8 -22.73 16.80 27.82
CA SER A 8 -22.30 18.21 27.74
C SER A 8 -21.32 18.58 26.62
N GLY A 9 -21.72 19.64 25.92
CA GLY A 9 -21.31 19.97 24.57
C GLY A 9 -20.00 20.73 24.44
N VAL A 10 -19.27 20.39 23.38
CA VAL A 10 -18.34 21.29 22.71
C VAL A 10 -18.82 21.42 21.27
N LYS A 11 -19.10 22.65 20.85
CA LYS A 11 -19.52 22.98 19.49
C LYS A 11 -18.49 22.44 18.50
N ARG A 12 -18.91 21.51 17.63
CA ARG A 12 -18.13 21.13 16.44
C ARG A 12 -18.04 22.34 15.52
N ALA A 13 -16.84 22.87 15.33
CA ALA A 13 -16.53 23.68 14.16
C ALA A 13 -16.26 22.70 13.00
N SER A 14 -17.25 22.52 12.12
CA SER A 14 -17.04 21.89 10.83
C SER A 14 -16.21 22.84 9.97
N SER A 15 -14.99 22.43 9.63
CA SER A 15 -14.20 23.08 8.59
C SER A 15 -14.90 22.93 7.24
N ASN A 16 -15.45 24.05 6.76
CA ASN A 16 -16.06 24.17 5.45
C ASN A 16 -14.99 24.18 4.36
N LEU A 17 -15.17 23.36 3.32
CA LEU A 17 -14.73 23.66 1.95
C LEU A 17 -15.93 23.43 1.01
N PRO A 18 -16.15 24.31 0.00
CA PRO A 18 -17.47 24.48 -0.59
C PRO A 18 -17.66 23.56 -1.79
N PHE A 19 -18.71 22.73 -1.77
CA PHE A 19 -19.34 22.23 -2.99
C PHE A 19 -20.76 22.76 -3.07
N ARG A 20 -21.00 23.52 -4.14
CA ARG A 20 -22.24 24.21 -4.42
C ARG A 20 -23.26 23.19 -4.95
N GLY A 21 -24.01 22.59 -4.04
CA GLY A 21 -25.23 21.82 -4.32
C GLY A 21 -26.41 22.57 -3.69
N SER A 22 -27.48 22.74 -4.46
CA SER A 22 -28.65 23.57 -4.11
C SER A 22 -29.21 23.30 -2.71
N ASP A 23 -29.43 24.39 -1.98
CA ASP A 23 -30.25 24.47 -0.77
C ASP A 23 -31.58 23.73 -0.98
N THR A 24 -31.80 22.68 -0.21
CA THR A 24 -33.14 22.28 0.21
C THR A 24 -33.10 22.12 1.72
N SER A 25 -33.70 23.09 2.40
CA SER A 25 -34.01 23.06 3.82
C SER A 25 -34.88 21.84 4.15
N LYS A 26 -34.23 20.71 4.48
CA LYS A 26 -34.94 19.51 4.94
C LYS A 26 -35.44 19.75 6.37
N LYS A 27 -36.75 19.92 6.50
CA LYS A 27 -37.49 19.69 7.75
C LYS A 27 -36.95 18.42 8.40
N THR A 28 -36.50 18.52 9.65
CA THR A 28 -36.16 17.38 10.51
C THR A 28 -37.40 16.48 10.62
N SER A 29 -37.43 15.39 9.86
CA SER A 29 -38.49 14.39 10.00
C SER A 29 -38.39 13.80 11.39
N GLU A 30 -39.41 14.01 12.23
CA GLU A 30 -39.62 13.25 13.46
C GLU A 30 -39.66 11.77 13.10
N GLY A 31 -38.63 11.01 13.47
CA GLY A 31 -38.51 9.60 13.13
C GLY A 31 -37.22 9.01 13.65
N TRP A 32 -37.11 7.68 13.57
CA TRP A 32 -35.99 6.91 14.10
C TRP A 32 -35.18 6.31 12.93
N PRO A 33 -34.28 7.09 12.29
CA PRO A 33 -33.65 6.71 11.03
C PRO A 33 -32.57 5.62 11.21
N ILE A 34 -32.48 4.75 10.21
CA ILE A 34 -31.43 3.75 9.99
C ILE A 34 -30.90 3.96 8.57
N THR A 35 -29.61 4.27 8.46
CA THR A 35 -28.97 4.54 7.18
C THR A 35 -28.25 3.30 6.68
N PHE A 36 -28.62 2.83 5.50
CA PHE A 36 -27.94 1.77 4.77
C PHE A 36 -27.07 2.41 3.70
N ARG A 37 -25.80 2.01 3.65
CA ARG A 37 -24.81 2.54 2.71
C ARG A 37 -24.16 1.38 1.96
N HIS A 38 -24.24 1.43 0.64
CA HIS A 38 -23.48 0.56 -0.24
C HIS A 38 -22.04 1.11 -0.36
N LEU A 39 -21.05 0.26 -0.08
CA LEU A 39 -19.64 0.63 -0.17
C LEU A 39 -19.14 0.46 -1.62
N GLY A 40 -18.14 1.26 -2.00
CA GLY A 40 -17.47 1.15 -3.30
C GLY A 40 -18.00 2.11 -4.36
N ARG A 41 -17.80 1.75 -5.62
CA ARG A 41 -18.04 2.59 -6.81
C ARG A 41 -19.50 2.93 -7.01
N ASN A 42 -20.38 1.96 -6.73
CA ASN A 42 -21.82 2.11 -6.82
C ASN A 42 -22.37 2.68 -5.50
N TYR A 43 -21.82 3.82 -5.07
CA TYR A 43 -22.23 4.45 -3.82
C TYR A 43 -23.75 4.70 -3.85
N TYR A 44 -24.43 4.15 -2.86
CA TYR A 44 -25.86 4.31 -2.68
C TYR A 44 -26.15 4.41 -1.19
N GLU A 45 -26.98 5.39 -0.83
CA GLU A 45 -27.40 5.59 0.56
C GLU A 45 -28.92 5.62 0.61
N GLN A 46 -29.49 4.78 1.46
CA GLN A 46 -30.93 4.73 1.72
C GLN A 46 -31.18 4.87 3.21
N VAL A 47 -32.01 5.83 3.57
CA VAL A 47 -32.50 5.99 4.94
C VAL A 47 -33.85 5.30 5.04
N LEU A 48 -33.98 4.37 5.98
CA LEU A 48 -35.23 3.76 6.39
C LEU A 48 -35.56 4.23 7.81
N TYR A 49 -36.83 4.21 8.19
CA TYR A 49 -37.28 4.72 9.48
C TYR A 49 -37.91 3.59 10.30
N ALA A 50 -37.45 3.42 11.54
CA ALA A 50 -38.09 2.55 12.49
C ALA A 50 -39.33 3.22 13.10
N SER A 51 -40.27 2.41 13.56
CA SER A 51 -41.53 2.87 14.16
C SER A 51 -41.36 3.56 15.51
N ASN A 52 -40.33 3.19 16.30
CA ASN A 52 -39.97 3.81 17.56
C ASN A 52 -38.47 3.59 17.89
N GLN A 53 -37.95 4.25 18.92
CA GLN A 53 -36.54 4.13 19.35
C GLN A 53 -36.15 2.70 19.75
N SER A 54 -37.05 1.96 20.41
CA SER A 54 -36.78 0.57 20.81
C SER A 54 -36.64 -0.35 19.59
N ALA A 55 -37.52 -0.19 18.60
CA ALA A 55 -37.43 -0.92 17.34
C ALA A 55 -36.15 -0.57 16.58
N ARG A 56 -35.74 0.71 16.56
CA ARG A 56 -34.47 1.13 15.98
C ARG A 56 -33.28 0.42 16.62
N GLN A 57 -33.22 0.39 17.95
CA GLN A 57 -32.13 -0.27 18.66
C GLN A 57 -32.05 -1.77 18.34
N LYS A 58 -33.20 -2.46 18.33
CA LYS A 58 -33.27 -3.88 17.96
C LYS A 58 -32.80 -4.14 16.53
N TRP A 59 -33.20 -3.28 15.58
CA TRP A 59 -32.73 -3.41 14.19
C TRP A 59 -31.22 -3.24 14.07
N LEU A 60 -30.64 -2.23 14.75
CA LEU A 60 -29.20 -2.02 14.76
C LEU A 60 -28.46 -3.24 15.34
N GLU A 61 -28.96 -3.82 16.43
CA GLU A 61 -28.41 -5.03 17.03
C GLU A 61 -28.50 -6.25 16.09
N PHE A 62 -29.63 -6.44 15.40
CA PHE A 62 -29.76 -7.54 14.43
C PHE A 62 -28.84 -7.38 13.23
N ILE A 63 -28.71 -6.16 12.72
CA ILE A 63 -27.81 -5.84 11.61
C ILE A 63 -26.36 -6.06 12.03
N ASP A 64 -25.98 -5.56 13.21
CA ASP A 64 -24.62 -5.74 13.74
C ASP A 64 -24.28 -7.21 13.93
N ASN A 65 -25.15 -7.99 14.57
CA ASN A 65 -24.97 -9.44 14.71
C ASN A 65 -24.85 -10.16 13.36
N ALA A 66 -25.65 -9.76 12.36
CA ALA A 66 -25.55 -10.32 11.00
C ALA A 66 -24.21 -9.96 10.33
N GLN A 67 -23.76 -8.71 10.48
CA GLN A 67 -22.47 -8.26 9.96
C GLN A 67 -21.31 -8.98 10.65
N GLN A 68 -21.35 -9.13 11.98
CA GLN A 68 -20.34 -9.86 12.74
C GLN A 68 -20.23 -11.32 12.26
N ARG A 69 -21.35 -12.01 12.04
CA ARG A 69 -21.35 -13.38 11.48
C ARG A 69 -20.77 -13.46 10.07
N LEU A 70 -20.93 -12.43 9.25
CA LEU A 70 -20.33 -12.40 7.91
C LEU A 70 -18.83 -12.11 7.99
N ARG A 71 -18.41 -11.20 8.87
CA ARG A 71 -17.00 -10.86 9.10
C ARG A 71 -16.23 -12.01 9.74
N SER A 72 -16.84 -12.77 10.66
CA SER A 72 -16.20 -13.93 11.29
C SER A 72 -15.91 -15.07 10.30
N ARG A 73 -16.51 -15.07 9.10
CA ARG A 73 -16.11 -15.99 8.02
C ARG A 73 -14.71 -15.68 7.47
N ALA A 74 -14.22 -14.45 7.70
CA ALA A 74 -12.86 -14.03 7.39
C ALA A 74 -11.88 -14.22 8.57
N ASP A 75 -12.27 -14.91 9.65
CA ASP A 75 -11.45 -15.17 10.86
C ASP A 75 -10.27 -16.13 10.62
N PHE A 76 -9.92 -16.37 9.35
CA PHE A 76 -8.71 -17.09 8.97
C PHE A 76 -7.50 -16.17 8.82
N PHE A 77 -7.68 -14.86 8.82
CA PHE A 77 -6.59 -13.87 8.88
C PHE A 77 -6.32 -13.49 10.34
N ASN A 78 -5.07 -13.59 10.80
CA ASN A 78 -4.73 -12.94 12.06
C ASN A 78 -4.36 -11.50 11.77
N VAL A 79 -5.16 -10.58 12.30
CA VAL A 79 -4.85 -9.15 12.29
C VAL A 79 -4.19 -8.79 13.61
N ASN A 80 -2.94 -8.38 13.56
CA ASN A 80 -2.17 -7.95 14.73
C ASN A 80 -2.01 -6.44 14.70
N ILE A 81 -2.47 -5.75 15.74
CA ILE A 81 -2.20 -4.32 15.92
C ILE A 81 -0.74 -4.14 16.34
N LEU A 82 0.00 -3.34 15.56
CA LEU A 82 1.42 -3.07 15.75
C LEU A 82 1.68 -1.74 16.45
N SER A 83 0.85 -0.74 16.16
CA SER A 83 0.90 0.58 16.79
C SER A 83 -0.49 1.19 16.80
N GLN A 84 -0.89 1.73 17.95
CA GLN A 84 -2.17 2.41 18.16
C GLN A 84 -1.96 3.57 19.16
N ASN A 85 -2.78 4.62 19.09
CA ASN A 85 -2.77 5.77 20.00
C ASN A 85 -1.43 6.57 20.02
N PHE A 86 -0.58 6.42 19.01
CA PHE A 86 0.69 7.16 18.91
C PHE A 86 0.71 8.12 17.72
N PHE A 87 0.33 7.62 16.54
CA PHE A 87 0.18 8.43 15.34
C PHE A 87 -1.26 8.96 15.28
N SER A 88 -1.41 10.25 14.96
CA SER A 88 -2.69 10.94 15.01
C SER A 88 -2.80 11.94 13.85
N VAL A 89 -3.96 12.59 13.74
CA VAL A 89 -4.16 13.73 12.84
C VAL A 89 -3.00 14.73 12.99
N GLY A 90 -2.35 15.06 11.86
CA GLY A 90 -1.15 15.89 11.81
C GLY A 90 0.18 15.11 11.71
N ASN A 91 0.22 13.84 12.10
CA ASN A 91 1.41 12.99 12.00
C ASN A 91 1.03 11.56 11.61
N LEU A 92 0.30 11.43 10.49
CA LEU A 92 -0.11 10.14 9.96
C LEU A 92 1.08 9.35 9.41
N VAL A 93 0.92 8.04 9.36
CA VAL A 93 1.92 7.12 8.81
C VAL A 93 1.78 7.08 7.29
N ASN A 94 2.85 7.48 6.60
CA ASN A 94 2.90 7.52 5.13
C ASN A 94 3.44 6.21 4.54
N SER A 95 4.41 5.60 5.21
CA SER A 95 5.06 4.36 4.77
C SER A 95 5.65 3.63 5.97
N VAL A 96 5.64 2.30 5.93
CA VAL A 96 6.28 1.45 6.94
C VAL A 96 7.11 0.40 6.25
N THR A 97 8.32 0.16 6.75
CA THR A 97 9.19 -0.91 6.24
C THR A 97 9.74 -1.74 7.41
N PRO A 98 9.57 -3.07 7.40
CA PRO A 98 10.22 -3.95 8.35
C PRO A 98 11.74 -3.99 8.10
N TYR A 99 12.52 -4.08 9.17
CA TYR A 99 13.97 -4.27 9.09
C TYR A 99 14.48 -5.12 10.28
N ASP A 100 15.76 -5.44 10.27
CA ASP A 100 16.42 -6.34 11.20
C ASP A 100 15.78 -7.74 11.18
N GLY A 101 15.55 -8.27 9.96
CA GLY A 101 14.83 -9.52 9.75
C GLY A 101 13.37 -9.46 10.22
N GLY A 102 12.74 -8.29 10.11
CA GLY A 102 11.35 -8.05 10.51
C GLY A 102 11.13 -7.84 12.00
N ARG A 103 12.17 -7.85 12.84
CA ARG A 103 12.02 -7.63 14.30
C ARG A 103 11.67 -6.20 14.66
N LYS A 104 12.00 -5.25 13.79
CA LYS A 104 11.77 -3.83 14.02
C LYS A 104 11.03 -3.22 12.84
N LEU A 105 10.36 -2.11 13.11
CA LEU A 105 9.57 -1.38 12.13
C LEU A 105 10.07 0.05 12.01
N ILE A 106 10.20 0.52 10.78
CA ILE A 106 10.52 1.92 10.45
C ILE A 106 9.22 2.57 9.98
N TYR A 107 8.81 3.66 10.61
CA TYR A 107 7.64 4.44 10.24
C TYR A 107 8.08 5.78 9.67
N ALA A 108 7.63 6.09 8.46
CA ALA A 108 7.80 7.39 7.84
C ALA A 108 6.54 8.23 8.02
N THR A 109 6.72 9.47 8.46
CA THR A 109 5.64 10.45 8.60
C THR A 109 6.05 11.80 8.02
N ASP A 110 5.15 12.79 8.06
CA ASP A 110 5.47 14.16 7.65
C ASP A 110 6.47 14.87 8.58
N HIS A 111 6.68 14.36 9.80
CA HIS A 111 7.53 14.97 10.83
C HIS A 111 8.81 14.21 11.15
N GLY A 112 9.03 13.05 10.52
CA GLY A 112 10.30 12.34 10.63
C GLY A 112 10.16 10.84 10.46
N ILE A 113 11.21 10.14 10.87
CA ILE A 113 11.28 8.68 10.83
C ILE A 113 11.34 8.16 12.26
N TYR A 114 10.46 7.21 12.56
CA TYR A 114 10.32 6.56 13.85
C TYR A 114 10.69 5.09 13.75
N VAL A 115 11.15 4.50 14.85
CA VAL A 115 11.47 3.08 14.95
C VAL A 115 10.77 2.48 16.16
N SER A 116 10.21 1.28 16.00
CA SER A 116 9.75 0.45 17.11
C SER A 116 10.28 -0.97 17.03
N ASP A 117 10.34 -1.65 18.17
CA ASP A 117 10.64 -3.07 18.25
C ASP A 117 9.32 -3.86 18.36
N ARG A 118 9.17 -4.92 17.57
CA ARG A 118 7.94 -5.73 17.58
C ARG A 118 7.77 -6.56 18.85
N LYS A 119 8.86 -6.91 19.54
CA LYS A 119 8.80 -7.67 20.80
C LYS A 119 8.41 -6.77 21.97
N ALA A 120 8.86 -5.52 21.96
CA ALA A 120 8.55 -4.54 23.00
C ALA A 120 7.24 -3.80 22.70
N LYS A 121 6.12 -4.54 22.67
CA LYS A 121 4.79 -4.00 22.30
C LYS A 121 4.35 -2.78 23.12
N GLU A 122 4.84 -2.63 24.34
CA GLU A 122 4.51 -1.50 25.23
C GLU A 122 5.42 -0.28 25.00
N SER A 123 6.51 -0.42 24.25
CA SER A 123 7.41 0.70 23.98
C SER A 123 6.90 1.52 22.79
N PRO A 124 6.63 2.83 22.98
CA PRO A 124 6.15 3.66 21.88
C PRO A 124 7.24 3.81 20.81
N PRO A 125 6.85 4.01 19.53
CA PRO A 125 7.80 4.33 18.47
C PRO A 125 8.67 5.54 18.84
N ARG A 126 9.98 5.44 18.62
CA ARG A 126 10.96 6.50 18.92
C ARG A 126 11.38 7.22 17.65
N ARG A 127 11.35 8.55 17.63
CA ARG A 127 11.87 9.34 16.50
C ARG A 127 13.40 9.22 16.45
N VAL A 128 13.94 8.82 15.30
CA VAL A 128 15.39 8.56 15.12
C VAL A 128 16.04 9.47 14.09
N ILE A 129 15.27 9.95 13.09
CA ILE A 129 15.73 10.90 12.07
C ILE A 129 14.68 12.01 11.95
N GLU A 130 15.15 13.24 11.98
CA GLU A 130 14.34 14.43 11.69
C GLU A 130 14.36 14.71 10.20
N ALA A 131 13.20 14.60 9.57
CA ALA A 131 12.99 14.85 8.15
C ALA A 131 11.55 15.33 7.96
N GLN A 132 11.31 16.14 6.93
CA GLN A 132 9.99 16.70 6.65
C GLN A 132 9.37 16.02 5.44
N HIS A 133 8.06 15.82 5.45
CA HIS A 133 7.29 15.27 4.33
C HIS A 133 7.89 13.98 3.77
N VAL A 134 8.12 12.99 4.64
CA VAL A 134 8.67 11.69 4.25
C VAL A 134 7.53 10.85 3.68
N THR A 135 7.58 10.53 2.40
CA THR A 135 6.50 9.81 1.70
C THR A 135 6.79 8.31 1.55
N GLN A 136 8.07 7.92 1.42
CA GLN A 136 8.47 6.52 1.28
C GLN A 136 9.77 6.27 2.03
N VAL A 137 9.88 5.10 2.65
CA VAL A 137 11.10 4.60 3.28
C VAL A 137 11.29 3.14 2.92
N ASP A 138 12.53 2.74 2.63
CA ASP A 138 12.86 1.34 2.34
C ASP A 138 14.34 1.05 2.69
N VAL A 139 14.72 -0.22 2.82
CA VAL A 139 16.04 -0.62 3.30
C VAL A 139 16.75 -1.56 2.33
N LEU A 140 18.06 -1.35 2.18
CA LEU A 140 19.00 -2.30 1.57
C LEU A 140 19.90 -2.85 2.67
N GLU A 141 19.39 -3.83 3.42
CA GLU A 141 20.06 -4.34 4.63
C GLU A 141 21.46 -4.90 4.37
N GLU A 142 21.64 -5.61 3.25
CA GLU A 142 22.92 -6.21 2.84
C GLU A 142 24.01 -5.14 2.63
N TYR A 143 23.60 -3.96 2.18
CA TYR A 143 24.47 -2.81 1.91
C TYR A 143 24.50 -1.80 3.06
N GLY A 144 23.70 -2.03 4.12
CA GLY A 144 23.60 -1.13 5.26
C GLY A 144 23.08 0.26 4.89
N LEU A 145 22.14 0.35 3.96
CA LEU A 145 21.55 1.63 3.52
C LEU A 145 20.06 1.72 3.88
N LEU A 146 19.67 2.90 4.35
CA LEU A 146 18.29 3.33 4.48
C LEU A 146 18.01 4.35 3.36
N LEU A 147 16.99 4.09 2.55
CA LEU A 147 16.56 4.99 1.50
C LEU A 147 15.29 5.73 1.93
N VAL A 148 15.31 7.04 1.77
CA VAL A 148 14.26 7.94 2.25
C VAL A 148 13.86 8.88 1.14
N LEU A 149 12.57 8.89 0.79
CA LEU A 149 11.99 9.88 -0.10
C LEU A 149 11.34 10.99 0.72
N SER A 150 11.93 12.18 0.69
CA SER A 150 11.47 13.35 1.42
C SER A 150 11.50 14.57 0.51
N ASN A 151 10.42 15.36 0.48
CA ASN A 151 10.33 16.57 -0.35
C ASN A 151 10.74 16.34 -1.82
N LYS A 152 10.27 15.24 -2.42
CA LYS A 152 10.62 14.81 -3.79
C LYS A 152 12.12 14.59 -4.02
N SER A 153 12.91 14.40 -2.96
CA SER A 153 14.33 14.06 -3.03
C SER A 153 14.56 12.68 -2.45
N LEU A 154 15.21 11.81 -3.21
CA LEU A 154 15.66 10.51 -2.73
C LEU A 154 17.01 10.69 -2.03
N LEU A 155 17.05 10.32 -0.76
CA LEU A 155 18.19 10.43 0.13
C LEU A 155 18.63 9.04 0.60
N SER A 156 19.93 8.84 0.79
CA SER A 156 20.46 7.69 1.51
C SER A 156 20.97 8.12 2.89
N TYR A 157 20.75 7.24 3.86
CA TYR A 157 21.33 7.30 5.18
C TYR A 157 22.06 5.97 5.43
N PRO A 158 23.16 5.97 6.21
CA PRO A 158 23.68 4.72 6.74
C PRO A 158 22.61 4.09 7.63
N LEU A 159 22.45 2.75 7.58
CA LEU A 159 21.43 2.05 8.37
C LEU A 159 21.59 2.26 9.88
N GLY A 160 22.83 2.52 10.34
CA GLY A 160 23.11 2.91 11.72
C GLY A 160 22.41 4.19 12.17
N ALA A 161 21.98 5.07 11.26
CA ALA A 161 21.22 6.28 11.60
C ALA A 161 19.86 5.99 12.27
N LEU A 162 19.38 4.74 12.17
CA LEU A 162 18.19 4.26 12.89
C LEU A 162 18.44 3.99 14.37
N ASP A 163 19.69 4.00 14.85
CA ASP A 163 19.99 3.92 16.28
C ASP A 163 19.68 5.27 16.94
N PRO A 164 18.80 5.31 17.96
CA PRO A 164 18.52 6.53 18.71
C PRO A 164 19.75 7.15 19.39
N ASN A 165 20.77 6.36 19.70
CA ASN A 165 21.97 6.79 20.44
C ASN A 165 23.08 7.34 19.54
N GLU A 166 22.98 7.17 18.22
CA GLU A 166 23.95 7.70 17.28
C GLU A 166 23.89 9.24 17.24
N PRO A 167 25.04 9.94 17.24
CA PRO A 167 25.09 11.40 17.20
C PRO A 167 24.53 11.94 15.88
N ALA A 168 23.97 13.15 15.91
CA ALA A 168 23.34 13.78 14.73
C ALA A 168 24.28 13.88 13.51
N LEU A 169 25.59 14.01 13.74
CA LEU A 169 26.59 14.04 12.67
C LEU A 169 26.66 12.73 11.87
N ALA A 170 26.43 11.59 12.53
CA ALA A 170 26.41 10.26 11.91
C ALA A 170 25.11 9.98 11.13
N LYS A 171 24.09 10.84 11.30
CA LYS A 171 22.77 10.75 10.65
C LYS A 171 22.63 11.68 9.45
N ARG A 172 23.74 12.16 8.88
CA ARG A 172 23.71 13.06 7.71
C ARG A 172 23.27 12.31 6.46
N PRO A 173 22.23 12.78 5.75
CA PRO A 173 21.83 12.19 4.48
C PRO A 173 22.83 12.52 3.36
N LYS A 174 22.91 11.64 2.37
CA LYS A 174 23.43 11.94 1.04
C LYS A 174 22.28 11.99 0.06
N LYS A 175 22.26 13.01 -0.81
CA LYS A 175 21.22 13.13 -1.84
C LYS A 175 21.61 12.28 -3.04
N ILE A 176 20.74 11.36 -3.44
CA ILE A 176 20.91 10.50 -4.61
C ILE A 176 20.29 11.16 -5.84
N GLN A 177 19.05 11.63 -5.70
CA GLN A 177 18.27 12.13 -6.83
C GLN A 177 17.26 13.19 -6.40
N SER A 178 17.13 14.25 -7.19
CA SER A 178 16.10 15.27 -7.03
C SER A 178 14.91 14.99 -7.96
N ASN A 179 13.74 15.53 -7.61
CA ASN A 179 12.49 15.38 -8.36
C ASN A 179 12.05 13.92 -8.54
N CYS A 180 12.21 13.10 -7.50
CA CYS A 180 11.70 11.72 -7.47
C CYS A 180 10.24 11.73 -6.98
N ASN A 181 9.32 11.15 -7.73
CA ASN A 181 7.91 11.00 -7.32
C ASN A 181 7.70 9.77 -6.43
N PHE A 182 8.32 8.66 -6.82
CA PHE A 182 8.38 7.43 -6.03
C PHE A 182 9.65 6.65 -6.38
N PHE A 183 10.02 5.73 -5.49
CA PHE A 183 11.07 4.76 -5.78
C PHE A 183 10.65 3.34 -5.42
N ARG A 184 11.32 2.36 -6.02
CA ARG A 184 11.14 0.93 -5.74
C ARG A 184 12.48 0.23 -5.70
N ILE A 185 12.63 -0.66 -4.74
CA ILE A 185 13.78 -1.56 -4.60
C ILE A 185 13.34 -2.94 -5.04
N GLY A 186 14.23 -3.67 -5.72
CA GLY A 186 13.97 -5.05 -6.08
C GLY A 186 15.15 -5.71 -6.75
N ILE A 187 14.97 -6.98 -7.12
CA ILE A 187 15.98 -7.78 -7.80
C ILE A 187 15.57 -7.96 -9.27
N CYS A 188 16.45 -7.60 -10.19
CA CYS A 188 16.29 -7.86 -11.62
C CYS A 188 17.66 -8.07 -12.25
N LEU A 189 17.74 -8.99 -13.22
CA LEU A 189 19.01 -9.48 -13.79
C LEU A 189 19.98 -10.02 -12.72
N GLY A 190 19.43 -10.56 -11.62
CA GLY A 190 20.22 -11.05 -10.48
C GLY A 190 20.94 -9.95 -9.68
N ARG A 191 20.56 -8.67 -9.87
CA ARG A 191 21.15 -7.51 -9.18
C ARG A 191 20.13 -6.84 -8.27
N HIS A 192 20.58 -6.34 -7.13
CA HIS A 192 19.81 -5.38 -6.33
C HIS A 192 19.79 -4.04 -7.05
N LEU A 193 18.59 -3.55 -7.35
CA LEU A 193 18.39 -2.32 -8.10
C LEU A 193 17.43 -1.38 -7.37
N VAL A 194 17.68 -0.10 -7.51
CA VAL A 194 16.82 0.98 -7.02
C VAL A 194 16.31 1.77 -8.22
N CYS A 195 15.01 1.71 -8.48
CA CYS A 195 14.36 2.51 -9.52
C CYS A 195 13.76 3.77 -8.90
N CYS A 196 14.13 4.94 -9.39
CA CYS A 196 13.47 6.21 -9.07
C CYS A 196 12.74 6.74 -10.29
N ALA A 197 11.46 7.06 -10.11
CA ALA A 197 10.62 7.66 -11.13
C ALA A 197 10.64 9.19 -11.01
N LYS A 198 11.13 9.86 -12.04
CA LYS A 198 11.13 11.33 -12.17
C LYS A 198 10.05 11.76 -13.15
N PRO A 199 8.97 12.41 -12.69
CA PRO A 199 7.94 12.91 -13.57
C PRO A 199 8.45 14.13 -14.34
N SER A 200 7.93 14.28 -15.55
CA SER A 200 8.06 15.42 -16.45
C SER A 200 6.66 15.75 -16.98
N ALA A 201 6.50 16.89 -17.67
CA ALA A 201 5.18 17.42 -18.07
C ALA A 201 4.31 16.40 -18.84
N LEU A 202 4.92 15.53 -19.66
CA LEU A 202 4.21 14.57 -20.50
C LEU A 202 4.73 13.13 -20.35
N SER A 203 5.54 12.85 -19.32
CA SER A 203 6.31 11.61 -19.27
C SER A 203 6.97 11.32 -17.95
N THR A 204 7.56 10.14 -17.83
CA THR A 204 8.33 9.73 -16.66
C THR A 204 9.69 9.21 -17.09
N THR A 205 10.76 9.78 -16.55
CA THR A 205 12.12 9.24 -16.65
C THR A 205 12.33 8.26 -15.50
N ILE A 206 12.66 7.01 -15.81
CA ILE A 206 13.04 6.02 -14.79
C ILE A 206 14.56 5.95 -14.74
N LYS A 207 15.13 6.30 -13.59
CA LYS A 207 16.56 6.12 -13.29
C LYS A 207 16.75 4.89 -12.44
N VAL A 208 17.63 4.00 -12.86
CA VAL A 208 17.95 2.75 -12.19
C VAL A 208 19.37 2.85 -11.63
N TYR A 209 19.52 2.54 -10.36
CA TYR A 209 20.80 2.55 -9.66
C TYR A 209 21.13 1.14 -9.15
N GLU A 210 22.42 0.84 -9.06
CA GLU A 210 22.96 -0.34 -8.40
C GLU A 210 23.77 0.08 -7.15
N PRO A 211 23.64 -0.61 -6.01
CA PRO A 211 24.50 -0.37 -4.86
C PRO A 211 25.97 -0.66 -5.20
N ASN A 212 26.88 0.11 -4.62
CA ASN A 212 28.30 -0.11 -4.83
C ASN A 212 28.77 -1.40 -4.11
N ASP A 213 29.40 -2.32 -4.85
CA ASP A 213 29.85 -3.63 -4.34
C ASP A 213 30.80 -3.55 -3.14
N SER A 214 31.52 -2.44 -2.99
CA SER A 214 32.41 -2.15 -1.86
C SER A 214 31.68 -2.04 -0.51
N MET A 215 30.34 -1.87 -0.53
CA MET A 215 29.48 -1.73 0.64
C MET A 215 28.87 -3.05 1.12
N SER A 216 28.99 -4.14 0.36
CA SER A 216 28.50 -5.46 0.79
C SER A 216 29.26 -5.94 2.04
N LYS A 217 28.52 -6.35 3.08
CA LYS A 217 29.10 -6.91 4.32
C LYS A 217 29.80 -8.25 4.04
N GLY A 218 31.02 -8.20 3.51
CA GLY A 218 31.79 -9.41 3.20
C GLY A 218 33.20 -9.16 2.66
N LYS A 219 33.42 -8.06 1.90
CA LYS A 219 34.76 -7.70 1.43
C LYS A 219 35.44 -6.72 2.38
N LYS A 220 35.95 -7.23 3.50
CA LYS A 220 36.95 -6.51 4.30
C LYS A 220 38.20 -6.32 3.42
N GLN A 221 38.35 -5.16 2.78
CA GLN A 221 39.67 -4.75 2.29
C GLN A 221 40.59 -4.60 3.51
N LYS A 222 41.46 -5.59 3.70
CA LYS A 222 42.63 -5.47 4.58
C LYS A 222 43.62 -4.55 3.87
N GLY A 223 43.68 -3.28 4.28
CA GLY A 223 44.70 -2.36 3.80
C GLY A 223 44.38 -0.91 4.18
N PHE A 224 45.43 -0.13 4.39
CA PHE A 224 45.55 1.25 4.88
C PHE A 224 44.72 2.36 4.15
N GLY A 225 43.58 2.05 3.54
CA GLY A 225 42.79 2.97 2.69
C GLY A 225 41.62 3.71 3.36
N LYS A 226 41.48 3.66 4.70
CA LYS A 226 40.33 4.29 5.39
C LYS A 226 40.24 5.82 5.29
N MET A 227 41.24 6.50 4.71
CA MET A 227 41.30 7.97 4.65
C MET A 227 40.78 8.58 3.33
N PHE A 228 40.35 7.76 2.34
CA PHE A 228 39.93 8.25 1.01
C PHE A 228 38.49 7.88 0.57
N ASN A 229 37.65 7.29 1.43
CA ASN A 229 36.25 6.96 1.06
C ASN A 229 35.27 8.15 1.09
N ALA A 230 35.76 9.37 1.31
CA ALA A 230 34.96 10.59 1.27
C ALA A 230 34.72 11.02 -0.19
N GLY A 231 33.82 10.33 -0.89
CA GLY A 231 33.41 10.77 -2.25
C GLY A 231 32.87 9.70 -3.18
N GLN A 232 32.82 8.41 -2.79
CA GLN A 232 32.12 7.42 -3.62
C GLN A 232 30.61 7.47 -3.37
N ASP A 233 29.86 7.62 -4.46
CA ASP A 233 28.40 7.46 -4.46
C ASP A 233 28.05 6.04 -3.99
N GLU A 234 27.18 5.96 -2.97
CA GLU A 234 26.71 4.69 -2.40
C GLU A 234 25.87 3.89 -3.41
N LEU A 235 25.18 4.61 -4.29
CA LEU A 235 24.41 4.09 -5.40
C LEU A 235 24.97 4.63 -6.71
N LYS A 236 25.40 3.73 -7.58
CA LYS A 236 25.90 4.06 -8.92
C LYS A 236 24.75 4.01 -9.92
N ALA A 237 24.67 5.00 -10.81
CA ALA A 237 23.72 4.95 -11.91
C ALA A 237 24.01 3.75 -12.82
N PHE A 238 22.99 2.93 -13.06
CA PHE A 238 23.06 1.73 -13.89
C PHE A 238 22.46 1.96 -15.27
N LYS A 239 21.19 2.39 -15.31
CA LYS A 239 20.44 2.64 -16.55
C LYS A 239 19.47 3.80 -16.38
N GLU A 240 19.08 4.40 -17.50
CA GLU A 240 18.06 5.44 -17.56
C GLU A 240 17.23 5.23 -18.82
N PHE A 241 15.90 5.32 -18.70
CA PHE A 241 14.98 5.22 -19.82
C PHE A 241 13.73 6.07 -19.60
N TYR A 242 12.92 6.19 -20.65
CA TYR A 242 11.81 7.11 -20.71
C TYR A 242 10.50 6.37 -20.99
N ILE A 243 9.45 6.74 -20.25
CA ILE A 243 8.08 6.29 -20.46
C ILE A 243 7.26 7.49 -20.94
N PRO A 244 6.63 7.43 -22.12
CA PRO A 244 5.95 8.57 -22.76
C PRO A 244 4.59 8.92 -22.12
N THR A 245 4.43 8.66 -20.82
CA THR A 245 3.25 8.98 -20.01
C THR A 245 3.64 9.06 -18.52
N GLU A 246 2.69 9.49 -17.69
CA GLU A 246 2.81 9.35 -16.24
C GLU A 246 2.86 7.86 -15.85
N ALA A 247 3.89 7.47 -15.09
CA ALA A 247 4.01 6.14 -14.49
C ALA A 247 3.45 6.17 -13.07
N SER A 248 2.67 5.16 -12.71
CA SER A 248 2.07 4.99 -11.39
C SER A 248 2.90 4.04 -10.49
N SER A 249 3.52 3.01 -11.07
CA SER A 249 4.35 2.06 -10.33
C SER A 249 5.37 1.35 -11.23
N VAL A 250 6.40 0.76 -10.60
CA VAL A 250 7.42 -0.06 -11.26
C VAL A 250 7.52 -1.39 -10.52
N HIS A 251 7.49 -2.48 -11.27
CA HIS A 251 7.55 -3.85 -10.77
C HIS A 251 8.76 -4.55 -11.36
N PHE A 252 9.49 -5.27 -10.52
CA PHE A 252 10.67 -6.03 -10.94
C PHE A 252 10.24 -7.41 -11.43
N LEU A 253 10.52 -7.71 -12.70
CA LEU A 253 10.48 -9.07 -13.22
C LEU A 253 11.89 -9.67 -13.19
N LYS A 254 12.02 -10.96 -13.50
CA LYS A 254 13.30 -11.68 -13.44
C LYS A 254 14.44 -10.96 -14.21
N SER A 255 14.15 -10.49 -15.41
CA SER A 255 15.13 -9.87 -16.33
C SER A 255 14.67 -8.55 -16.95
N LYS A 256 13.46 -8.08 -16.62
CA LYS A 256 12.85 -6.88 -17.18
C LYS A 256 12.19 -6.09 -16.07
N LEU A 257 11.89 -4.83 -16.33
CA LEU A 257 10.99 -4.04 -15.49
C LEU A 257 9.60 -4.02 -16.13
N CYS A 258 8.57 -3.99 -15.31
CA CYS A 258 7.20 -3.74 -15.75
C CYS A 258 6.74 -2.42 -15.13
N VAL A 259 6.51 -1.41 -15.96
CA VAL A 259 6.05 -0.09 -15.55
C VAL A 259 4.55 -0.02 -15.75
N ALA A 260 3.80 0.27 -14.68
CA ALA A 260 2.40 0.63 -14.79
C ALA A 260 2.30 2.12 -15.12
N CYS A 261 1.55 2.47 -16.16
CA CYS A 261 1.39 3.85 -16.61
C CYS A 261 -0.02 4.10 -17.16
N ALA A 262 -0.31 5.34 -17.55
CA ALA A 262 -1.62 5.73 -18.08
C ALA A 262 -2.10 4.89 -19.30
N ARG A 263 -1.19 4.24 -20.05
CA ARG A 263 -1.54 3.37 -21.20
C ARG A 263 -1.72 1.90 -20.85
N GLY A 264 -1.38 1.49 -19.62
CA GLY A 264 -1.34 0.08 -19.23
C GLY A 264 0.01 -0.33 -18.66
N PHE A 265 0.33 -1.62 -18.73
CA PHE A 265 1.60 -2.16 -18.32
C PHE A 265 2.58 -2.18 -19.49
N GLU A 266 3.74 -1.56 -19.32
CA GLU A 266 4.84 -1.49 -20.28
C GLU A 266 6.03 -2.29 -19.75
N VAL A 267 6.51 -3.26 -20.52
CA VAL A 267 7.67 -4.07 -20.17
C VAL A 267 8.92 -3.46 -20.79
N VAL A 268 9.92 -3.20 -19.97
CA VAL A 268 11.19 -2.57 -20.37
C VAL A 268 12.36 -3.53 -20.15
N SER A 269 13.14 -3.74 -21.20
CA SER A 269 14.41 -4.47 -21.13
C SER A 269 15.51 -3.56 -20.56
N LEU A 270 16.20 -3.96 -19.49
CA LEU A 270 17.32 -3.17 -18.96
C LEU A 270 18.60 -3.32 -19.78
N GLU A 271 18.67 -4.35 -20.63
CA GLU A 271 19.82 -4.59 -21.52
C GLU A 271 19.73 -3.70 -22.77
N THR A 272 18.58 -3.73 -23.45
CA THR A 272 18.34 -3.03 -24.73
C THR A 272 17.62 -1.68 -24.58
N LEU A 273 16.98 -1.42 -23.43
CA LEU A 273 16.11 -0.27 -23.17
C LEU A 273 14.86 -0.21 -24.06
N GLU A 274 14.57 -1.29 -24.78
CA GLU A 274 13.34 -1.42 -25.56
C GLU A 274 12.14 -1.54 -24.62
N THR A 275 11.06 -0.87 -25.02
CA THR A 275 9.79 -0.84 -24.30
C THR A 275 8.71 -1.47 -25.17
N GLN A 276 7.92 -2.38 -24.59
CA GLN A 276 6.82 -3.05 -25.27
C GLN A 276 5.59 -3.11 -24.35
N SER A 277 4.39 -3.01 -24.93
CA SER A 277 3.16 -3.30 -24.20
C SER A 277 3.20 -4.72 -23.64
N LEU A 278 2.75 -4.90 -22.39
CA LEU A 278 2.61 -6.23 -21.80
C LEU A 278 1.48 -7.01 -22.45
N LEU A 279 0.37 -6.33 -22.80
CA LEU A 279 -0.78 -6.94 -23.45
C LEU A 279 -0.56 -6.99 -24.96
N ASP A 280 -0.83 -8.15 -25.55
CA ASP A 280 -0.80 -8.34 -27.00
C ASP A 280 -2.06 -7.74 -27.63
N GLN A 281 -1.88 -6.87 -28.63
CA GLN A 281 -2.98 -6.21 -29.33
C GLN A 281 -3.75 -7.15 -30.27
N ALA A 282 -3.16 -8.29 -30.64
CA ALA A 282 -3.83 -9.29 -31.47
C ALA A 282 -4.89 -10.09 -30.71
N ASP A 283 -4.87 -10.06 -29.37
CA ASP A 283 -5.84 -10.78 -28.54
C ASP A 283 -7.09 -9.91 -28.27
N THR A 284 -8.10 -10.08 -29.11
CA THR A 284 -9.37 -9.35 -29.02
C THR A 284 -10.16 -9.64 -27.74
N SER A 285 -9.82 -10.69 -26.98
CA SER A 285 -10.45 -10.95 -25.68
C SER A 285 -10.07 -9.91 -24.62
N LEU A 286 -9.03 -9.11 -24.87
CA LEU A 286 -8.55 -8.02 -24.00
C LEU A 286 -9.15 -6.65 -24.35
N ASP A 287 -10.04 -6.56 -25.34
CA ASP A 287 -10.69 -5.32 -25.79
C ASP A 287 -11.35 -4.54 -24.65
N PHE A 288 -11.86 -5.23 -23.62
CA PHE A 288 -12.48 -4.59 -22.46
C PHE A 288 -11.51 -3.70 -21.68
N VAL A 289 -10.20 -3.96 -21.76
CA VAL A 289 -9.16 -3.12 -21.13
C VAL A 289 -8.99 -1.83 -21.91
N ALA A 290 -8.83 -1.93 -23.23
CA ALA A 290 -8.61 -0.78 -24.10
C ALA A 290 -9.83 0.15 -24.19
N ARG A 291 -11.04 -0.41 -24.10
CA ARG A 291 -12.30 0.36 -24.16
C ARG A 291 -12.66 1.06 -22.86
N LYS A 292 -12.05 0.67 -21.73
CA LYS A 292 -12.41 1.21 -20.41
C LYS A 292 -11.63 2.49 -20.13
N GLU A 293 -12.29 3.62 -20.31
CA GLU A 293 -11.71 4.91 -19.92
C GLU A 293 -11.49 4.99 -18.40
N GLY A 294 -10.38 5.62 -18.00
CA GLY A 294 -10.07 5.91 -16.60
C GLY A 294 -9.57 4.72 -15.78
N THR A 295 -9.50 3.51 -16.35
CA THR A 295 -8.92 2.36 -15.65
C THR A 295 -7.41 2.52 -15.52
N LYS A 296 -6.86 2.25 -14.33
CA LYS A 296 -5.42 2.42 -14.05
C LYS A 296 -4.79 1.07 -13.71
N PRO A 297 -3.65 0.70 -14.33
CA PRO A 297 -2.86 -0.43 -13.88
C PRO A 297 -2.22 -0.11 -12.53
N ILE A 298 -2.33 -1.03 -11.57
CA ILE A 298 -1.84 -0.83 -10.20
C ILE A 298 -0.73 -1.82 -9.88
N HIS A 299 -1.00 -3.13 -10.01
CA HIS A 299 -0.13 -4.19 -9.53
C HIS A 299 -0.08 -5.38 -10.49
N ILE A 300 1.09 -5.99 -10.62
CA ILE A 300 1.29 -7.25 -11.37
C ILE A 300 1.90 -8.28 -10.43
N GLU A 301 1.33 -9.48 -10.44
CA GLU A 301 1.80 -10.59 -9.62
C GLU A 301 2.07 -11.81 -10.50
N ARG A 302 3.20 -12.49 -10.28
CA ARG A 302 3.52 -13.70 -11.04
C ARG A 302 3.02 -14.92 -10.29
N LEU A 303 2.15 -15.72 -10.91
CA LEU A 303 1.56 -16.90 -10.30
C LEU A 303 1.59 -18.08 -11.27
N ASN A 304 2.21 -19.20 -10.87
CA ASN A 304 2.25 -20.45 -11.65
C ASN A 304 2.68 -20.30 -13.13
N GLY A 305 3.55 -19.33 -13.42
CA GLY A 305 4.05 -19.08 -14.78
C GLY A 305 3.20 -18.13 -15.63
N GLU A 306 2.05 -17.71 -15.10
CA GLU A 306 1.15 -16.66 -15.60
C GLU A 306 1.37 -15.36 -14.80
N PHE A 307 0.71 -14.28 -15.22
CA PHE A 307 0.71 -13.00 -14.55
C PHE A 307 -0.73 -12.58 -14.23
N LEU A 308 -1.00 -12.28 -12.96
CA LEU A 308 -2.23 -11.64 -12.52
C LEU A 308 -2.05 -10.13 -12.62
N LEU A 309 -2.81 -9.50 -13.51
CA LEU A 309 -2.83 -8.05 -13.68
C LEU A 309 -3.97 -7.47 -12.87
N ASN A 310 -3.66 -6.45 -12.07
CA ASN A 310 -4.62 -5.78 -11.19
C ASN A 310 -4.75 -4.32 -11.61
N TYR A 311 -5.94 -3.99 -12.10
CA TYR A 311 -6.35 -2.65 -12.43
C TYR A 311 -7.32 -2.14 -11.35
N THR A 312 -7.59 -0.85 -11.37
CA THR A 312 -8.59 -0.24 -10.49
C THR A 312 -9.97 -0.88 -10.61
N ASP A 313 -10.31 -1.43 -11.78
CA ASP A 313 -11.65 -1.91 -12.14
C ASP A 313 -11.78 -3.42 -12.09
N PHE A 314 -10.72 -4.12 -12.49
CA PHE A 314 -10.75 -5.56 -12.66
C PHE A 314 -9.37 -6.18 -12.47
N SER A 315 -9.37 -7.47 -12.19
CA SER A 315 -8.19 -8.31 -12.25
C SER A 315 -8.39 -9.50 -13.18
N PHE A 316 -7.34 -9.86 -13.92
CA PHE A 316 -7.37 -10.98 -14.85
C PHE A 316 -5.97 -11.56 -15.08
N PHE A 317 -5.92 -12.80 -15.57
CA PHE A 317 -4.65 -13.48 -15.87
C PHE A 317 -4.21 -13.28 -17.32
N VAL A 318 -2.91 -13.16 -17.53
CA VAL A 318 -2.28 -13.26 -18.85
C VAL A 318 -1.12 -14.24 -18.80
N ASN A 319 -0.81 -14.84 -19.95
CA ASN A 319 0.39 -15.66 -20.09
C ASN A 319 1.63 -14.79 -20.35
N ARG A 320 2.78 -15.43 -20.56
CA ARG A 320 4.07 -14.73 -20.78
C ARG A 320 4.16 -13.95 -22.09
N ASN A 321 3.29 -14.26 -23.05
CA ASN A 321 3.23 -13.59 -24.34
C ASN A 321 2.24 -12.41 -24.32
N GLY A 322 1.60 -12.12 -23.18
CA GLY A 322 0.65 -11.02 -23.08
C GLY A 322 -0.78 -11.37 -23.50
N TRP A 323 -1.06 -12.63 -23.79
CA TRP A 323 -2.40 -13.10 -24.16
C TRP A 323 -3.20 -13.48 -22.91
N ARG A 324 -4.51 -13.31 -22.98
CA ARG A 324 -5.44 -13.67 -21.92
C ARG A 324 -5.29 -15.14 -21.54
N ALA A 325 -5.04 -15.36 -20.27
CA ALA A 325 -5.11 -16.68 -19.66
C ALA A 325 -6.40 -16.77 -18.84
N ARG A 326 -6.96 -17.98 -18.75
CA ARG A 326 -8.20 -18.25 -18.00
C ARG A 326 -9.33 -17.28 -18.41
N PRO A 327 -9.85 -17.36 -19.64
CA PRO A 327 -10.79 -16.36 -20.18
C PRO A 327 -12.03 -16.16 -19.31
N GLU A 328 -12.54 -17.23 -18.69
CA GLU A 328 -13.69 -17.19 -17.77
C GLU A 328 -13.36 -16.60 -16.39
N TRP A 329 -12.07 -16.47 -16.04
CA TRP A 329 -11.65 -15.93 -14.75
C TRP A 329 -11.43 -14.43 -14.85
N ARG A 330 -12.25 -13.67 -14.13
CA ARG A 330 -12.14 -12.22 -13.98
C ARG A 330 -12.71 -11.83 -12.63
N ILE A 331 -12.07 -10.89 -11.97
CA ILE A 331 -12.64 -10.18 -10.83
C ILE A 331 -13.02 -8.78 -11.32
N ASP A 332 -14.25 -8.37 -11.09
CA ASP A 332 -14.66 -6.97 -11.13
C ASP A 332 -14.72 -6.46 -9.69
N TRP A 333 -13.94 -5.41 -9.39
CA TRP A 333 -13.80 -4.88 -8.05
C TRP A 333 -14.99 -3.97 -7.70
N GLU A 334 -15.53 -4.13 -6.48
CA GLU A 334 -16.64 -3.28 -6.00
C GLU A 334 -16.14 -1.85 -5.72
N GLY A 335 -14.92 -1.74 -5.20
CA GLY A 335 -14.24 -0.48 -4.89
C GLY A 335 -13.36 0.03 -6.01
N THR A 336 -12.58 1.08 -5.73
CA THR A 336 -11.51 1.57 -6.62
C THR A 336 -10.17 1.39 -5.90
N PRO A 337 -9.59 0.17 -5.93
CA PRO A 337 -8.41 -0.13 -5.13
C PRO A 337 -7.22 0.70 -5.58
N VAL A 338 -6.45 1.16 -4.60
CA VAL A 338 -5.22 1.95 -4.82
C VAL A 338 -3.96 1.08 -4.68
N SER A 339 -4.10 -0.10 -4.09
CA SER A 339 -3.02 -1.06 -3.92
C SER A 339 -3.57 -2.48 -3.79
N PHE A 340 -2.74 -3.45 -4.13
CA PHE A 340 -3.06 -4.86 -4.07
C PHE A 340 -1.95 -5.63 -3.37
N ALA A 341 -2.32 -6.76 -2.77
CA ALA A 341 -1.38 -7.74 -2.28
C ALA A 341 -1.95 -9.15 -2.46
N LEU A 342 -1.08 -10.09 -2.77
CA LEU A 342 -1.43 -11.50 -2.91
C LEU A 342 -0.90 -12.28 -1.71
N SER A 343 -1.79 -13.02 -1.06
CA SER A 343 -1.44 -14.11 -0.17
C SER A 343 -2.25 -15.33 -0.57
N TYR A 344 -1.69 -16.12 -1.49
CA TYR A 344 -2.40 -17.20 -2.15
C TYR A 344 -3.11 -18.14 -1.15
N PRO A 345 -4.40 -18.48 -1.36
CA PRO A 345 -5.21 -18.22 -2.54
C PRO A 345 -5.98 -16.89 -2.53
N TRP A 346 -5.70 -15.97 -1.60
CA TRP A 346 -6.42 -14.71 -1.42
C TRP A 346 -5.68 -13.54 -2.07
N ILE A 347 -6.41 -12.76 -2.88
CA ILE A 347 -5.99 -11.43 -3.29
C ILE A 347 -6.75 -10.38 -2.48
N LEU A 348 -6.01 -9.40 -1.99
CA LEU A 348 -6.50 -8.28 -1.20
C LEU A 348 -6.39 -7.02 -2.04
N ALA A 349 -7.48 -6.28 -2.12
CA ALA A 349 -7.59 -5.00 -2.80
C ALA A 349 -7.90 -3.92 -1.78
N PHE A 350 -6.97 -2.98 -1.59
CA PHE A 350 -7.08 -1.93 -0.59
C PHE A 350 -7.69 -0.68 -1.25
N GLU A 351 -8.88 -0.33 -0.82
CA GLU A 351 -9.59 0.91 -1.14
C GLU A 351 -9.68 1.76 0.15
N PRO A 352 -9.76 3.10 0.08
CA PRO A 352 -9.70 3.95 1.27
C PRO A 352 -10.73 3.67 2.39
N ASN A 353 -11.85 3.01 2.09
CA ASN A 353 -12.96 2.75 3.02
C ASN A 353 -13.17 1.24 3.32
N PHE A 354 -12.57 0.34 2.54
CA PHE A 354 -12.59 -1.09 2.83
C PHE A 354 -11.47 -1.85 2.11
N ILE A 355 -11.12 -2.99 2.66
CA ILE A 355 -10.31 -4.00 2.00
C ILE A 355 -11.28 -5.04 1.42
N GLU A 356 -11.22 -5.26 0.12
CA GLU A 356 -11.94 -6.34 -0.56
C GLU A 356 -11.02 -7.55 -0.72
N LEU A 357 -11.47 -8.71 -0.27
CA LEU A 357 -10.72 -9.95 -0.31
C LEU A 357 -11.45 -10.93 -1.21
N ARG A 358 -10.75 -11.43 -2.21
CA ARG A 358 -11.28 -12.41 -3.17
C ARG A 358 -10.40 -13.65 -3.14
N ASN A 359 -11.03 -14.82 -3.01
CA ASN A 359 -10.35 -16.09 -3.18
C ASN A 359 -10.25 -16.41 -4.67
N ILE A 360 -9.03 -16.62 -5.16
CA ILE A 360 -8.73 -16.85 -6.57
C ILE A 360 -9.28 -18.19 -7.06
N GLU A 361 -9.37 -19.20 -6.18
CA GLU A 361 -9.76 -20.56 -6.55
C GLU A 361 -11.28 -20.77 -6.49
N ASN A 362 -11.93 -20.32 -5.41
CA ASN A 362 -13.35 -20.62 -5.16
C ASN A 362 -14.28 -19.40 -5.27
N GLY A 363 -13.75 -18.20 -5.51
CA GLY A 363 -14.53 -16.98 -5.70
C GLY A 363 -15.12 -16.37 -4.43
N ALA A 364 -14.80 -16.90 -3.24
CA ALA A 364 -15.27 -16.34 -1.97
C ALA A 364 -14.87 -14.87 -1.82
N ILE A 365 -15.77 -14.09 -1.20
CA ILE A 365 -15.65 -12.63 -1.06
C ILE A 365 -15.77 -12.25 0.41
N HIS A 366 -14.86 -11.41 0.88
CA HIS A 366 -14.96 -10.74 2.17
C HIS A 366 -14.66 -9.26 2.05
N ILE A 367 -15.31 -8.45 2.87
CA ILE A 367 -15.10 -7.00 2.94
C ILE A 367 -14.75 -6.65 4.38
N VAL A 368 -13.62 -5.95 4.56
CA VAL A 368 -13.16 -5.46 5.86
C VAL A 368 -13.19 -3.93 5.84
N PRO A 369 -14.24 -3.30 6.39
CA PRO A 369 -14.39 -1.86 6.35
C PRO A 369 -13.54 -1.17 7.44
N HIS A 370 -12.82 -0.13 7.04
CA HIS A 370 -12.12 0.81 7.92
C HIS A 370 -12.10 2.19 7.25
N LYS A 371 -11.55 3.22 7.89
CA LYS A 371 -11.44 4.56 7.30
C LYS A 371 -10.00 4.86 6.89
N ASN A 372 -9.80 5.58 5.79
CA ASN A 372 -8.49 6.05 5.32
C ASN A 372 -7.43 4.93 5.22
N ILE A 373 -7.82 3.80 4.66
CA ILE A 373 -6.98 2.61 4.56
C ILE A 373 -5.82 2.85 3.59
N ARG A 374 -4.61 2.50 4.03
CA ARG A 374 -3.38 2.58 3.23
C ARG A 374 -2.56 1.31 3.41
N MET A 375 -2.33 0.58 2.32
CA MET A 375 -1.34 -0.51 2.35
C MET A 375 0.06 0.11 2.43
N LEU A 376 0.85 -0.32 3.42
CA LEU A 376 2.15 0.26 3.72
C LEU A 376 3.30 -0.62 3.23
N HIS A 377 3.14 -1.94 3.36
CA HIS A 377 4.14 -2.92 2.96
C HIS A 377 3.49 -4.26 2.64
N SER A 378 4.07 -5.02 1.71
CA SER A 378 3.66 -6.39 1.41
C SER A 378 4.90 -7.26 1.27
N SER A 379 4.87 -8.42 1.93
CA SER A 379 5.93 -9.42 1.90
C SER A 379 5.33 -10.83 1.87
N THR A 380 6.18 -11.83 1.75
CA THR A 380 5.78 -13.25 1.86
C THR A 380 5.32 -13.65 3.27
N HIS A 381 5.62 -12.85 4.29
CA HIS A 381 5.27 -13.15 5.68
C HIS A 381 3.99 -12.47 6.12
N GLU A 382 3.80 -11.22 5.71
CA GLU A 382 2.71 -10.36 6.19
C GLU A 382 2.45 -9.20 5.22
N ILE A 383 1.26 -8.61 5.36
CA ILE A 383 0.90 -7.32 4.78
C ILE A 383 0.73 -6.30 5.91
N LEU A 384 1.40 -5.17 5.82
CA LEU A 384 1.25 -4.05 6.74
C LEU A 384 0.33 -3.01 6.12
N PHE A 385 -0.61 -2.51 6.90
CA PHE A 385 -1.52 -1.45 6.48
C PHE A 385 -1.83 -0.53 7.66
N ALA A 386 -2.29 0.68 7.33
CA ALA A 386 -2.81 1.63 8.30
C ALA A 386 -4.27 1.97 8.01
N TYR A 387 -5.00 2.33 9.06
CA TYR A 387 -6.35 2.87 8.97
C TYR A 387 -6.62 3.84 10.13
N GLU A 388 -7.58 4.74 9.93
CA GLU A 388 -8.04 5.70 10.93
C GLU A 388 -9.11 5.08 11.84
N ASP A 389 -8.92 5.18 13.15
CA ASP A 389 -9.93 4.77 14.15
C ASP A 389 -10.99 5.86 14.41
N GLU A 390 -11.94 5.58 15.31
CA GLU A 390 -13.02 6.53 15.62
C GLU A 390 -12.54 7.83 16.27
N ALA A 391 -11.38 7.81 16.93
CA ALA A 391 -10.77 8.97 17.55
C ALA A 391 -9.90 9.77 16.56
N GLY A 392 -9.73 9.29 15.33
CA GLY A 392 -8.87 9.91 14.32
C GLY A 392 -7.39 9.54 14.46
N HIS A 393 -7.06 8.52 15.26
CA HIS A 393 -5.70 8.00 15.35
C HIS A 393 -5.40 7.07 14.18
N ASP A 394 -4.13 7.05 13.78
CA ASP A 394 -3.65 6.13 12.77
C ASP A 394 -3.23 4.81 13.43
N VAL A 395 -3.96 3.75 13.12
CA VAL A 395 -3.69 2.39 13.61
C VAL A 395 -2.90 1.65 12.56
N VAL A 396 -1.70 1.18 12.92
CA VAL A 396 -0.88 0.32 12.05
C VAL A 396 -1.12 -1.13 12.44
N ALA A 397 -1.52 -1.95 11.48
CA ALA A 397 -1.83 -3.36 11.66
C ALA A 397 -1.08 -4.23 10.64
N ALA A 398 -0.89 -5.49 11.01
CA ALA A 398 -0.35 -6.54 10.16
C ALA A 398 -1.40 -7.62 9.94
N ILE A 399 -1.59 -8.02 8.69
CA ILE A 399 -2.27 -9.25 8.32
C ILE A 399 -1.19 -10.32 8.17
N ASP A 400 -1.21 -11.32 9.04
CA ASP A 400 -0.38 -12.52 8.89
C ASP A 400 -1.19 -13.69 8.32
N PHE A 401 -0.47 -14.57 7.63
CA PHE A 401 -1.04 -15.74 6.96
C PHE A 401 -0.56 -17.05 7.58
N TRP A 402 0.28 -16.95 8.61
CA TRP A 402 0.86 -18.10 9.30
C TRP A 402 -0.05 -18.52 10.44
N LYS A 403 -1.17 -19.21 10.10
CA LYS A 403 -1.90 -20.12 11.02
C LYS A 403 -3.17 -20.76 10.46
N SER A 404 -3.65 -20.46 9.26
CA SER A 404 -4.94 -21.02 8.85
C SER A 404 -4.82 -22.40 8.20
N THR A 405 -4.92 -23.46 9.03
CA THR A 405 -5.44 -24.76 8.60
C THR A 405 -6.98 -24.75 8.45
N ARG A 406 -7.62 -23.58 8.49
CA ARG A 406 -9.08 -23.42 8.42
C ARG A 406 -9.49 -23.00 7.02
N LYS A 407 -10.13 -23.92 6.29
CA LYS A 407 -10.72 -23.63 4.97
C LYS A 407 -11.90 -22.67 5.15
N SER A 408 -11.97 -21.63 4.33
CA SER A 408 -13.19 -20.82 4.19
C SER A 408 -14.21 -21.66 3.43
N GLU A 409 -15.32 -22.00 4.07
CA GLU A 409 -16.42 -22.77 3.48
C GLU A 409 -17.43 -21.81 2.82
N MET A 410 -17.74 -22.08 1.55
CA MET A 410 -18.89 -21.45 0.88
C MET A 410 -20.18 -21.99 1.52
N PRO A 411 -21.22 -21.16 1.74
CA PRO A 411 -22.50 -21.67 2.19
C PRO A 411 -23.10 -22.60 1.13
N ALA A 412 -23.59 -23.76 1.56
CA ALA A 412 -24.52 -24.54 0.74
C ALA A 412 -25.76 -23.66 0.49
N ILE A 413 -26.12 -23.48 -0.78
CA ILE A 413 -27.38 -22.86 -1.16
C ILE A 413 -28.46 -23.83 -0.69
N GLN A 414 -29.20 -23.47 0.36
CA GLN A 414 -30.42 -24.18 0.80
C GLN A 414 -31.64 -23.59 0.12
#